data_AF-A0A1I7ZIN6-F1
#
_entry.id   AF-A0A1I7ZIN6-F1
#
_cell.length_a   1.000
_cell.length_b   1.000
_cell.length_c   1.000
_cell.angle_alpha   90.00
_cell.angle_beta   90.00
_cell.angle_gamma   90.00
#
_symmetry.space_group_name_H-M   'P 1'
#
loop_
_entity.id
_entity.type
_entity.pdbx_description
1 polymer ?
#
loop_
_entity_poly.entity_id
_entity_poly.type
_entity_poly.pdbx_seq_one_letter_code
_entity_poly.pdbx_strand_id
1 'polypeptide(L)' 'MDLIGTMGPGHNLISKKSSMAERYDERWIVLRKRLINMCLRRGPHSEVECLVCDMAFPRMFEFELHLITEHLNLARSASH' A
#
# COMPACT_ATOMS: atom_id res chain seq x y z
N MET A 1 -5.28 27.41 51.07
CA MET A 1 -5.37 25.99 51.47
C MET A 1 -6.60 25.47 50.77
N ASP A 2 -6.37 24.71 49.69
CA ASP A 2 -7.21 23.63 49.14
C ASP A 2 -8.65 24.02 48.73
N LEU A 3 -9.02 23.95 47.44
CA LEU A 3 -9.27 22.67 46.77
C LEU A 3 -9.09 22.78 45.25
N ILE A 4 -8.19 21.94 44.73
CA ILE A 4 -8.07 21.56 43.33
C ILE A 4 -9.22 20.61 43.00
N GLY A 5 -10.12 21.01 42.10
CA GLY A 5 -11.12 20.14 41.51
C GLY A 5 -10.71 19.73 40.09
N THR A 6 -9.76 18.81 39.96
CA THR A 6 -9.41 18.18 38.68
C THR A 6 -10.58 17.35 38.19
N MET A 7 -11.31 17.84 37.19
CA MET A 7 -12.21 16.99 36.42
C MET A 7 -11.36 16.12 35.47
N GLY A 8 -11.40 14.82 35.74
CA GLY A 8 -10.63 13.78 35.06
C GLY A 8 -11.05 13.52 33.61
N PRO A 9 -10.37 12.57 32.96
CA PRO A 9 -10.29 12.46 31.51
C PRO A 9 -11.57 11.87 30.91
N GLY A 10 -12.17 12.59 29.96
CA GLY A 10 -13.15 12.04 29.05
C GLY A 10 -12.47 10.98 28.18
N HIS A 11 -12.62 9.72 28.58
CA HIS A 11 -12.22 8.57 27.78
C HIS A 11 -13.05 8.57 26.50
N ASN A 12 -12.45 9.07 25.42
CA ASN A 12 -13.03 9.00 24.10
C ASN A 12 -12.98 7.53 23.65
N LEU A 13 -14.12 6.84 23.80
CA LEU A 13 -14.35 5.50 23.29
C LEU A 13 -14.37 5.56 21.77
N ILE A 14 -13.19 5.50 21.15
CA ILE A 14 -13.07 5.24 19.72
C ILE A 14 -13.56 3.81 19.51
N SER A 15 -14.83 3.74 19.12
CA SER A 15 -15.54 2.54 18.71
C SER A 15 -14.70 1.77 17.70
N LYS A 16 -14.26 0.57 18.11
CA LYS A 16 -13.84 -0.52 17.23
C LYS A 16 -14.95 -0.82 16.23
N LYS A 17 -14.93 -0.14 15.09
CA LYS A 17 -15.64 -0.58 13.89
C LYS A 17 -14.59 -1.11 12.93
N SER A 18 -14.08 -2.30 13.26
CA SER A 18 -13.14 -3.05 12.41
C SER A 18 -13.88 -3.45 11.14
N SER A 19 -13.82 -2.60 10.11
CA SER A 19 -14.37 -2.90 8.80
C SER A 19 -13.37 -3.79 8.06
N MET A 20 -13.82 -4.95 7.57
CA MET A 20 -13.00 -5.92 6.83
C MET A 20 -12.20 -5.29 5.67
N ALA A 21 -12.71 -4.19 5.11
CA ALA A 21 -12.06 -3.38 4.08
C ALA A 21 -10.74 -2.74 4.54
N GLU A 22 -10.62 -2.33 5.81
CA GLU A 22 -9.41 -1.68 6.34
C GLU A 22 -8.22 -2.65 6.43
N ARG A 23 -8.49 -3.93 6.70
CA ARG A 23 -7.43 -4.96 6.79
C ARG A 23 -6.93 -5.43 5.43
N TYR A 24 -7.80 -5.44 4.43
CA TYR A 24 -7.41 -5.73 3.04
C TYR A 24 -6.56 -4.61 2.46
N ASP A 25 -6.89 -3.37 2.81
CA ASP A 25 -6.14 -2.18 2.41
C ASP A 25 -4.69 -2.22 2.94
N GLU A 26 -4.49 -2.52 4.22
CA GLU A 26 -3.14 -2.54 4.80
C GLU A 26 -2.22 -3.61 4.16
N ARG A 27 -2.73 -4.83 3.96
CA ARG A 27 -1.95 -5.91 3.32
C ARG A 27 -1.60 -5.55 1.88
N TRP A 28 -2.54 -4.97 1.15
CA TRP A 28 -2.31 -4.50 -0.22
C TRP A 28 -1.26 -3.40 -0.27
N ILE A 29 -1.32 -2.42 0.64
CA ILE A 29 -0.33 -1.34 0.74
C ILE A 29 1.07 -1.90 0.97
N VAL A 30 1.22 -2.87 1.87
CA VAL A 30 2.51 -3.50 2.17
C VAL A 30 3.04 -4.26 0.94
N LEU A 31 2.20 -5.04 0.27
CA LEU A 31 2.57 -5.78 -0.93
C LEU A 31 2.99 -4.85 -2.08
N ARG A 32 2.18 -3.82 -2.35
CA ARG A 32 2.48 -2.77 -3.32
C ARG A 32 3.84 -2.12 -3.05
N LYS A 33 4.09 -1.69 -1.80
CA LYS A 33 5.37 -1.11 -1.40
C LYS A 33 6.54 -2.06 -1.63
N ARG A 34 6.38 -3.35 -1.31
CA ARG A 34 7.43 -4.36 -1.54
C ARG A 34 7.73 -4.53 -3.02
N LEU A 35 6.71 -4.68 -3.86
CA LEU A 35 6.90 -4.85 -5.31
C LEU A 35 7.56 -3.63 -5.93
N ILE A 36 7.09 -2.42 -5.57
CA ILE A 36 7.73 -1.19 -6.03
C ILE A 36 9.20 -1.17 -5.60
N ASN A 37 9.52 -1.47 -4.34
CA ASN A 37 10.91 -1.46 -3.87
C ASN A 37 11.81 -2.49 -4.56
N MET A 38 11.27 -3.65 -4.96
CA MET A 38 12.05 -4.71 -5.62
C MET A 38 12.19 -4.48 -7.13
N CYS A 39 11.15 -3.95 -7.76
CA CYS A 39 11.05 -3.90 -9.21
C CYS A 39 11.33 -2.50 -9.77
N LEU A 40 11.20 -1.42 -8.99
CA LEU A 40 11.37 -0.06 -9.51
C LEU A 40 12.84 0.32 -9.65
N ARG A 41 13.22 0.71 -10.87
CA ARG A 41 14.43 1.48 -11.18
C ARG A 41 14.02 2.86 -11.70
N ARG A 42 14.78 3.91 -11.37
CA ARG A 42 14.56 5.24 -11.97
C ARG A 42 15.46 5.40 -13.18
N GLY A 43 14.85 5.68 -14.32
CA GLY A 43 15.54 5.92 -15.58
C GLY A 43 16.23 7.29 -15.63
N PRO A 44 17.12 7.51 -16.62
CA PRO A 44 17.87 8.76 -16.78
C PRO A 44 16.98 9.98 -17.02
N HIS A 45 15.75 9.79 -17.52
CA HIS A 45 14.78 10.85 -17.81
C HIS A 45 13.63 10.94 -16.81
N SER A 46 13.85 10.49 -15.56
CA SER A 46 12.79 10.36 -14.54
C SER A 46 11.69 9.37 -14.91
N GLU A 47 11.96 8.47 -15.85
CA GLU A 47 11.07 7.37 -16.21
C GLU A 47 11.04 6.32 -15.10
N VAL A 48 9.90 5.65 -15.01
CA VAL A 48 9.66 4.57 -14.06
C VAL A 48 9.97 3.28 -14.78
N GLU A 49 11.00 2.55 -14.37
CA GLU A 49 11.44 1.34 -15.06
C GLU A 49 11.25 0.09 -14.20
N CYS A 50 10.87 -1.02 -14.81
CA CYS A 50 10.87 -2.32 -14.18
C CYS A 50 12.23 -2.99 -14.34
N LEU A 51 12.94 -3.19 -13.24
CA LEU A 51 14.24 -3.86 -13.18
C LEU A 51 14.21 -5.30 -13.70
N VAL A 52 13.09 -6.00 -13.49
CA VAL A 52 12.96 -7.43 -13.83
C VAL A 52 12.64 -7.63 -15.31
N CYS A 53 11.84 -6.74 -15.89
CA CYS A 53 11.40 -6.84 -17.28
C CYS A 53 12.16 -5.89 -18.23
N ASP A 54 13.01 -5.01 -17.69
CA ASP A 54 13.73 -3.95 -18.39
C ASP A 54 12.82 -3.06 -19.27
N MET A 55 11.60 -2.78 -18.77
CA MET A 55 10.59 -1.96 -19.44
C MET A 55 10.44 -0.60 -18.76
N ALA A 56 10.36 0.46 -19.57
CA ALA A 56 10.11 1.83 -19.11
C ALA A 56 8.62 2.20 -19.22
N PHE A 57 8.13 2.97 -18.26
CA PHE A 57 6.76 3.43 -18.18
C PHE A 57 6.72 4.95 -17.97
N PRO A 58 5.81 5.66 -18.65
CA PRO A 58 5.72 7.10 -18.51
C PRO A 58 5.08 7.53 -17.18
N ARG A 59 4.32 6.65 -16.51
CA ARG A 59 3.68 6.94 -15.21
C ARG A 59 3.77 5.76 -14.25
N MET A 60 3.81 6.09 -12.95
CA MET A 60 3.72 5.10 -11.86
C MET A 60 2.48 4.21 -11.96
N PHE A 61 1.34 4.75 -12.43
CA PHE A 61 0.11 3.97 -12.58
C PHE A 61 0.27 2.80 -13.56
N GLU A 62 0.90 3.02 -14.71
CA GLU A 62 1.12 1.99 -15.73
C GLU A 62 2.13 0.95 -15.24
N PHE A 63 3.17 1.40 -14.55
CA PHE A 63 4.13 0.50 -13.90
C PHE A 63 3.46 -0.39 -12.84
N GLU A 64 2.59 0.17 -11.99
CA GLU A 64 1.85 -0.61 -11.00
C GLU A 64 0.91 -1.61 -11.64
N LEU A 65 0.21 -1.24 -12.72
CA LEU A 65 -0.60 -2.19 -13.49
C LEU A 65 0.26 -3.35 -14.01
N HIS A 66 1.43 -3.06 -14.56
CA HIS A 66 2.40 -4.08 -14.99
C HIS A 66 2.83 -5.01 -13.84
N LEU A 67 3.08 -4.48 -12.63
CA LEU A 67 3.39 -5.31 -11.45
C LEU A 67 2.24 -6.27 -11.11
N ILE A 68 1.00 -5.83 -11.27
CA ILE A 68 -0.18 -6.64 -10.95
C ILE A 68 -0.37 -7.77 -11.97
N THR A 69 -0.23 -7.48 -13.25
CA THR A 69 -0.47 -8.46 -14.32
C THR A 69 0.68 -9.44 -14.46
N GLU A 70 1.92 -8.95 -14.45
CA GLU A 70 3.10 -9.77 -14.80
C GLU A 70 3.80 -10.36 -13.58
N HIS A 71 3.84 -9.64 -12.44
CA HIS A 71 4.63 -10.05 -11.27
C HIS A 71 3.79 -10.67 -10.15
N LEU A 72 2.51 -10.31 -10.06
CA LEU A 72 1.61 -10.82 -9.04
C LEU A 72 0.79 -12.04 -9.48
N ASN A 73 0.75 -12.37 -10.78
CA ASN A 73 0.01 -13.53 -11.32
C ASN A 73 -1.44 -13.65 -10.78
N LEU A 74 -2.06 -12.56 -10.34
CA LEU A 74 -3.43 -12.57 -9.78
C LEU A 74 -4.48 -12.93 -10.86
N ALA A 75 -4.13 -12.80 -12.13
CA ALA A 75 -4.95 -13.19 -13.27
C ALA A 75 -4.91 -14.70 -13.59
N ARG A 76 -3.97 -15.48 -13.02
CA ARG A 76 -3.73 -16.89 -13.40
C ARG A 76 -4.14 -17.93 -12.35
N SER A 77 -4.99 -17.54 -11.40
CA SER A 77 -5.61 -18.44 -10.42
C SER A 77 -7.12 -18.62 -10.67
N ALA A 78 -7.52 -18.71 -11.93
CA ALA A 78 -8.88 -19.11 -12.36
C ALA A 78 -8.84 -20.31 -13.33
N SER A 79 -7.90 -21.24 -13.15
CA SER A 79 -7.86 -22.48 -13.93
C SER A 79 -7.18 -23.60 -13.15
N HIS A 80 -7.94 -24.24 -12.26
CA HIS A 80 -7.84 -25.69 -12.04
C HIS A 80 -9.11 -26.24 -11.42
#